data_AF-A0A9J6F9Z8-F1
#
_entry.id   AF-A0A9J6F9Z8-F1
#
_cell.length_a   1.000
_cell.length_b   1.000
_cell.length_c   1.000
_cell.angle_alpha   90.00
_cell.angle_beta   90.00
_cell.angle_gamma   90.00
#
_symmetry.space_group_name_H-M   'P 1'
#
loop_
_entity.id
_entity.type
_entity.pdbx_description
1 polymer ?
#
loop_
_entity_poly.entity_id
_entity_poly.type
_entity_poly.pdbx_seq_one_letter_code
_entity_poly.pdbx_strand_id
1 'polypeptide(L)' 'MQPLSRRLSRCEAAATIGAIWAAAALLSLPTLLFSGTRSYHYADRSVRTVCLLIWPDGIPGVSVADYL' A
#
# COMPACT_ATOMS: atom_id res chain seq x y z
N MET A 1 -3.53 -30.52 24.10
CA MET A 1 -3.40 -29.17 24.68
C MET A 1 -1.93 -28.87 24.82
N GLN A 2 -1.37 -28.01 23.97
CA GLN A 2 0.07 -27.73 23.96
C GLN A 2 0.34 -26.47 24.80
N PRO A 3 1.09 -26.55 25.91
CA PRO A 3 1.34 -25.38 26.73
C PRO A 3 2.42 -24.54 26.03
N LEU A 4 1.98 -23.62 25.17
CA LEU A 4 2.85 -22.61 24.57
C LEU A 4 3.18 -21.55 25.63
N SER A 5 4.26 -21.78 26.37
CA SER A 5 4.95 -20.70 27.08
C SER A 5 6.32 -20.49 26.45
N ARG A 6 6.33 -20.07 25.18
CA ARG A 6 7.53 -19.51 24.55
C ARG A 6 7.68 -18.10 25.13
N ARG A 7 8.47 -17.97 26.21
CA ARG A 7 8.87 -16.66 26.73
C ARG A 7 9.74 -16.00 25.66
N LEU A 8 9.11 -15.24 24.76
CA LEU A 8 9.84 -14.38 23.83
C LEU A 8 10.66 -13.41 24.67
N SER A 9 11.98 -13.44 24.46
CA SER A 9 12.85 -12.44 25.05
C SER A 9 12.49 -11.06 24.50
N ARG A 10 12.80 -9.98 25.25
CA ARG A 10 12.54 -8.61 24.80
C ARG A 10 13.18 -8.31 23.44
N CYS A 11 14.32 -8.93 23.15
CA CYS A 11 15.01 -8.80 21.87
C CYS A 11 14.27 -9.50 20.72
N GLU A 12 13.77 -10.72 20.94
CA GLU A 12 12.99 -11.43 19.91
C GLU A 12 11.68 -10.69 19.60
N ALA A 13 11.00 -10.15 20.62
CA ALA A 13 9.79 -9.36 20.43
C ALA A 13 10.06 -8.05 19.65
N ALA A 14 11.16 -7.35 19.95
CA ALA A 14 11.54 -6.16 19.20
C ALA A 14 11.89 -6.49 17.74
N ALA A 15 12.58 -7.61 17.51
CA ALA A 15 12.93 -8.07 16.17
C ALA A 15 11.70 -8.43 15.33
N THR A 16 10.71 -9.14 15.91
CA THR A 16 9.47 -9.47 15.19
C THR A 16 8.66 -8.23 14.86
N ILE A 17 8.53 -7.28 15.80
CA ILE A 17 7.86 -6.01 15.56
C ILE A 17 8.58 -5.23 14.45
N GLY A 18 9.90 -5.13 14.52
CA GLY A 18 10.70 -4.48 13.47
C GLY A 18 10.52 -5.14 12.10
N ALA A 19 10.49 -6.47 12.05
CA ALA A 19 10.25 -7.22 10.82
C ALA A 19 8.84 -6.98 10.25
N ILE A 20 7.82 -6.90 11.11
CA ILE A 20 6.44 -6.58 10.69
C ILE A 20 6.39 -5.18 10.08
N TRP A 21 7.00 -4.19 10.72
CA TRP A 21 7.05 -2.83 10.19
C TRP A 21 7.81 -2.74 8.87
N ALA A 22 8.96 -3.42 8.76
CA ALA A 22 9.73 -3.47 7.53
C ALA A 22 8.96 -4.14 6.39
N ALA A 23 8.29 -5.26 6.67
CA ALA A 23 7.46 -5.96 5.71
C ALA A 23 6.26 -5.10 5.27
N ALA A 24 5.59 -4.43 6.21
CA ALA A 24 4.49 -3.51 5.92
C ALA A 24 4.93 -2.34 5.04
N ALA A 25 6.10 -1.75 5.33
CA ALA A 25 6.67 -0.69 4.51
C ALA A 25 7.03 -1.18 3.10
N LEU A 26 7.62 -2.37 2.98
CA LEU A 26 7.95 -2.97 1.69
C LEU A 26 6.69 -3.26 0.85
N LEU A 27 5.63 -3.73 1.50
CA LEU A 27 4.33 -3.98 0.87
C LEU A 27 3.63 -2.69 0.41
N SER A 28 3.87 -1.56 1.08
CA SER A 28 3.29 -0.27 0.70
C SER A 28 4.14 0.54 -0.29
N LEU A 29 5.37 0.11 -0.61
CA LEU A 29 6.20 0.75 -1.64
C LEU A 29 5.53 0.86 -3.01
N PRO A 30 4.91 -0.19 -3.60
CA PRO A 30 4.27 -0.06 -4.91
C PRO A 30 3.14 0.97 -4.89
N THR A 31 2.33 1.01 -3.83
CA THR A 31 1.25 2.00 -3.74
C THR A 31 1.76 3.43 -3.60
N LEU A 32 2.90 3.63 -2.93
CA LEU A 32 3.55 4.94 -2.83
C LEU A 32 4.20 5.37 -4.16
N LEU A 33 4.89 4.45 -4.85
CA LEU A 33 5.56 4.73 -6.13
C LEU A 33 4.57 5.01 -7.26
N PHE A 34 3.44 4.31 -7.27
CA PHE A 34 2.41 4.44 -8.31
C PHE A 34 1.26 5.39 -7.92
N SER A 35 1.32 6.06 -6.75
CA SER A 35 0.33 7.10 -6.41
C SER A 35 0.53 8.32 -7.32
N GLY A 36 -0.37 8.50 -8.27
CA GLY A 36 -0.34 9.60 -9.23
C GLY A 36 -1.52 10.55 -9.00
N THR A 37 -1.23 11.85 -8.93
CA THR A 37 -2.27 12.86 -8.83
C THR A 37 -2.69 13.30 -10.24
N ARG A 38 -3.96 13.09 -10.62
CA ARG A 38 -4.50 13.51 -11.91
C ARG A 38 -5.59 14.55 -11.73
N SER A 39 -5.49 15.63 -12.50
CA SER A 39 -6.48 16.69 -12.57
C SER A 39 -7.42 16.43 -13.74
N TYR A 40 -8.70 16.21 -13.46
CA TYR A 40 -9.74 16.07 -14.47
C TYR A 40 -10.49 17.40 -14.63
N HIS A 41 -10.61 17.84 -15.88
CA HIS A 41 -11.45 18.98 -16.26
C HIS A 41 -12.85 18.47 -16.60
N TYR A 42 -13.83 18.79 -15.77
CA TYR A 42 -15.23 18.40 -15.99
C TYR A 42 -15.92 19.40 -16.92
N ALA A 43 -16.99 18.95 -17.60
CA ALA A 43 -17.77 19.76 -18.54
C ALA A 43 -18.35 21.05 -17.91
N ASP A 44 -18.49 21.07 -16.59
CA ASP A 44 -18.89 22.21 -15.77
C ASP A 44 -17.74 23.21 -15.49
N ARG A 45 -16.63 23.11 -16.25
CA ARG A 45 -15.39 23.90 -16.07
C ARG A 45 -14.70 23.77 -14.72
N SER A 46 -15.18 22.88 -13.85
CA SER A 46 -14.54 22.57 -12.57
C SER A 46 -13.35 21.62 -12.77
N VAL A 47 -12.23 21.95 -12.12
CA VAL A 47 -11.04 21.08 -12.09
C VAL A 47 -11.09 20.30 -10.79
N ARG A 48 -11.11 18.97 -10.87
CA ARG A 48 -10.97 18.12 -9.68
C ARG A 48 -9.67 17.35 -9.76
N THR A 49 -8.85 17.55 -8.76
CA THR A 49 -7.58 16.86 -8.58
C THR A 49 -7.84 15.65 -7.69
N VAL A 50 -7.64 14.45 -8.23
CA VAL A 50 -7.81 13.19 -7.51
C VAL A 50 -6.47 12.46 -7.41
N CYS A 51 -6.22 11.85 -6.25
CA CYS A 51 -5.10 10.96 -6.06
C CYS A 51 -5.56 9.54 -6.41
N LEU A 52 -4.92 8.96 -7.41
CA LEU A 52 -5.27 7.66 -7.96
C LEU A 52 -4.02 6.78 -8.03
N LEU A 53 -4.20 5.47 -7.92
CA LEU A 53 -3.12 4.52 -8.20
C LEU A 53 -3.03 4.37 -9.71
N ILE A 54 -1.93 4.80 -10.31
CA ILE A 54 -1.73 4.73 -11.77
C ILE A 54 -0.67 3.68 -12.01
N TRP A 55 -1.15 2.48 -12.31
CA TRP A 55 -0.31 1.40 -12.76
C TRP A 55 0.26 1.72 -14.15
N PRO A 56 1.42 1.15 -14.52
CA PRO A 56 2.05 1.41 -15.81
C PRO A 56 1.20 0.98 -17.02
N ASP A 57 0.20 0.12 -16.80
CA ASP A 57 -0.74 -0.38 -17.80
C ASP A 57 -1.99 0.49 -17.98
N GLY A 58 -2.29 1.40 -17.04
CA GLY A 58 -3.43 2.31 -17.22
C GLY A 58 -3.93 2.98 -15.95
N ILE A 59 -4.95 3.82 -16.15
CA ILE A 59 -5.70 4.45 -15.06
C ILE A 59 -6.62 3.45 -14.35
N PRO A 60 -7.06 3.75 -13.13
CA PRO A 60 -8.00 2.90 -12.40
C PRO A 60 -9.25 2.56 -13.23
N GLY A 61 -9.55 1.28 -13.35
CA GLY A 61 -10.73 0.77 -14.08
C GLY A 61 -10.48 0.35 -15.53
N VAL A 62 -9.29 0.64 -16.10
CA VAL A 62 -8.80 -0.05 -17.31
C VAL A 62 -7.60 -0.95 -17.03
N SER A 63 -6.87 -0.68 -15.93
CA SER A 63 -5.69 -1.43 -15.53
C SER A 63 -6.06 -2.85 -15.08
N VAL A 64 -5.25 -3.80 -15.53
CA VAL A 64 -5.33 -5.21 -15.15
C VAL A 64 -4.87 -5.44 -13.70
N ALA A 65 -3.94 -4.60 -13.27
CA ALA A 65 -3.36 -4.66 -11.94
C ALA A 65 -4.32 -4.20 -10.83
N ASP A 66 -5.44 -3.54 -11.15
CA ASP A 66 -6.45 -3.17 -10.14
C ASP A 66 -7.26 -4.37 -9.60
N TYR A 67 -7.32 -5.47 -10.35
CA TYR A 67 -8.14 -6.65 -10.01
C TYR A 67 -7.35 -7.91 -9.65
N LEU A 68 -6.02 -7.80 -9.62
CA LEU A 68 -5.09 -8.85 -9.17
C LEU A 68 -4.81 -8.69 -7.67
#